data_AF-A0A1Y1ZKZ9-F1
#
_entry.id   AF-A0A1Y1ZKZ9-F1
#
_cell.length_a   1.000
_cell.length_b   1.000
_cell.length_c   1.000
_cell.angle_alpha   90.00
_cell.angle_beta   90.00
_cell.angle_gamma   90.00
#
_symmetry.space_group_name_H-M   'P 1'
#
loop_
_entity.id
_entity.type
_entity.pdbx_description
1 polymer ?
#
loop_
_entity_poly.entity_id
_entity_poly.type
_entity_poly.pdbx_seq_one_letter_code
_entity_poly.pdbx_strand_id
1 'polypeptide(L)'
;MYQIIQYTSPYDIGNPFDKYVPTIDRIQKIIVSLITNEFFPWVFLIILINRKNWKRPVIIILILHWLLRAIGDALREAGELLPIPKDKRTLWPNTNARWIVGNAVAHLFWLSGEIFGDWYLYLRTKAVTINTVKINIVFYCCIIYNLVKFAGIASYFIYLPLDFNQVNKYGRQQNGLQLFDITWWTIVAVYHIVGFVYDFSVMHALTTELFSKLKEYKTFSKNTFMDKFKQISELRIFVTMGATIIFLPFIIVIVFILINQYKRK
;
A
#
# COMPACT_ATOMS: atom_id res chain seq x y z
N MET A 1 -8.36 6.99 6.21
CA MET A 1 -9.27 8.13 6.44
C MET A 1 -10.71 7.81 6.05
N TYR A 2 -10.96 7.22 4.88
CA TYR A 2 -12.31 6.81 4.43
C TYR A 2 -13.06 5.88 5.41
N GLN A 3 -12.38 4.92 6.04
CA GLN A 3 -13.01 4.02 7.02
C GLN A 3 -13.37 4.72 8.35
N ILE A 4 -12.58 5.69 8.81
CA ILE A 4 -12.86 6.42 10.07
C ILE A 4 -14.12 7.29 9.92
N ILE A 5 -14.35 7.84 8.72
CA ILE A 5 -15.54 8.67 8.43
C ILE A 5 -16.83 7.84 8.39
N GLN A 6 -16.78 6.59 7.90
CA GLN A 6 -17.96 5.71 7.88
C GLN A 6 -18.42 5.28 9.28
N TYR A 7 -17.53 5.26 10.27
CA TYR A 7 -17.89 4.89 11.64
C TYR A 7 -18.53 6.01 12.46
N THR A 8 -18.46 7.27 12.03
CA THR A 8 -18.93 8.42 12.82
C THR A 8 -20.35 8.88 12.50
N SER A 9 -21.06 8.30 11.53
CA SER A 9 -22.47 8.62 11.28
C SER A 9 -23.40 7.51 11.81
N PRO A 10 -23.99 7.66 13.01
CA PRO A 10 -25.07 6.79 13.47
C PRO A 10 -26.37 6.95 12.63
N TYR A 11 -26.35 7.81 11.61
CA TYR A 11 -27.47 8.12 10.71
C TYR A 11 -27.10 7.98 9.23
N ASP A 12 -26.20 7.07 8.87
CA ASP A 12 -26.15 6.57 7.48
C ASP A 12 -27.32 5.58 7.28
N ILE A 13 -28.54 6.10 7.41
CA ILE A 13 -29.73 5.53 6.80
C ILE A 13 -29.42 5.66 5.32
N GLY A 14 -28.89 4.58 4.73
CA GLY A 14 -28.44 4.52 3.36
C GLY A 14 -29.37 5.34 2.50
N ASN A 15 -28.78 6.34 1.83
CA ASN A 15 -29.53 7.21 0.94
C ASN A 15 -30.38 6.29 0.05
N PRO A 16 -31.70 6.43 -0.04
CA PRO A 16 -32.52 5.56 -0.91
C PRO A 16 -32.09 5.64 -2.38
N PHE A 17 -31.22 6.61 -2.70
CA PHE A 17 -30.51 6.78 -3.97
C PHE A 17 -29.13 6.12 -4.05
N ASP A 18 -28.67 5.36 -3.05
CA ASP A 18 -27.62 4.33 -3.21
C ASP A 18 -28.21 3.18 -4.05
N LYS A 19 -28.44 3.59 -5.30
CA LYS A 19 -28.98 2.87 -6.42
C LYS A 19 -28.24 1.57 -6.50
N TYR A 20 -29.01 0.51 -6.57
CA TYR A 20 -28.64 -0.79 -7.08
C TYR A 20 -27.64 -0.61 -8.22
N VAL A 21 -26.33 -0.70 -7.93
CA VAL A 21 -25.32 -0.68 -8.99
C VAL A 21 -25.54 -1.99 -9.73
N PRO A 22 -25.93 -1.97 -11.01
CA PRO A 22 -26.18 -3.19 -11.74
C PRO A 22 -24.96 -4.11 -11.63
N THR A 23 -25.21 -5.42 -11.49
CA THR A 23 -24.16 -6.43 -11.44
C THR A 23 -23.21 -6.32 -12.65
N ILE A 24 -23.76 -5.90 -13.79
CA ILE A 24 -23.01 -5.66 -15.03
C ILE A 24 -21.95 -4.57 -14.83
N ASP A 25 -22.30 -3.44 -14.23
CA ASP A 25 -21.35 -2.33 -13.98
C ASP A 25 -20.22 -2.77 -13.04
N ARG A 26 -20.52 -3.63 -12.06
CA ARG A 26 -19.51 -4.20 -11.16
C ARG A 26 -18.57 -5.16 -11.88
N ILE A 27 -19.11 -6.06 -12.71
CA ILE A 27 -18.30 -6.96 -13.55
C ILE A 27 -17.41 -6.15 -14.49
N GLN A 28 -17.96 -5.10 -15.11
CA GLN A 28 -17.18 -4.18 -15.94
C GLN A 28 -16.04 -3.54 -15.14
N LYS A 29 -16.28 -3.04 -13.92
CA LYS A 29 -15.21 -2.49 -13.06
C LYS A 29 -14.12 -3.51 -12.75
N ILE A 30 -14.48 -4.76 -12.49
CA ILE A 30 -13.52 -5.85 -12.23
C ILE A 30 -12.63 -6.11 -13.47
N ILE A 31 -13.21 -6.14 -14.66
CA ILE A 31 -12.45 -6.37 -15.90
C ILE A 31 -11.56 -5.16 -16.23
N VAL A 32 -12.11 -3.96 -16.05
CA VAL A 32 -11.45 -2.71 -16.39
C VAL A 32 -10.38 -2.31 -15.38
N SER A 33 -10.38 -2.85 -14.15
CA SER A 33 -9.40 -2.52 -13.09
C SER A 33 -7.95 -2.73 -13.54
N LEU A 34 -7.67 -3.70 -14.40
CA LEU A 34 -6.36 -3.94 -15.01
C LEU A 34 -5.84 -2.72 -15.78
N ILE A 35 -6.74 -2.05 -16.51
CA ILE A 35 -6.41 -0.92 -17.39
C ILE A 35 -6.50 0.41 -16.63
N THR A 36 -7.47 0.56 -15.72
CA THR A 36 -7.67 1.79 -14.94
C THR A 36 -6.73 1.92 -13.75
N ASN A 37 -5.94 0.89 -13.44
CA ASN A 37 -4.94 0.98 -12.38
C ASN A 37 -3.93 2.11 -12.68
N GLU A 38 -3.61 2.90 -11.65
CA GLU A 38 -2.75 4.09 -11.74
C GLU A 38 -1.35 3.81 -12.33
N PHE A 39 -0.85 2.58 -12.22
CA PHE A 39 0.46 2.18 -12.73
C PHE A 39 0.43 1.73 -14.20
N PHE A 40 -0.74 1.43 -14.76
CA PHE A 40 -0.85 0.88 -16.11
C PHE A 40 -0.22 1.78 -17.20
N PRO A 41 -0.53 3.10 -17.27
CA PRO A 41 0.05 3.96 -18.30
C PRO A 41 1.59 4.00 -18.23
N TRP A 42 2.15 3.96 -17.03
CA TRP A 42 3.58 3.99 -16.79
C TRP A 42 4.27 2.70 -17.22
N VAL A 43 3.68 1.54 -16.88
CA VAL A 43 4.19 0.23 -17.31
C VAL A 43 4.13 0.11 -18.82
N PHE A 44 3.02 0.50 -19.44
CA PHE A 44 2.86 0.49 -20.89
C PHE A 44 3.92 1.36 -21.58
N LEU A 45 4.14 2.59 -21.10
CA LEU A 45 5.17 3.48 -21.61
C LEU A 45 6.58 2.88 -21.50
N ILE A 46 6.91 2.27 -20.35
CA ILE A 46 8.23 1.66 -20.13
C ILE A 46 8.45 0.48 -21.06
N ILE A 47 7.43 -0.35 -21.29
CA ILE A 47 7.49 -1.47 -22.25
C ILE A 47 7.68 -0.94 -23.67
N LEU A 48 6.97 0.11 -24.06
CA LEU A 48 7.08 0.72 -25.39
C LEU A 48 8.51 1.25 -25.64
N ILE A 49 9.08 1.98 -24.68
CA ILE A 49 10.45 2.51 -24.76
C ILE A 49 11.49 1.39 -24.79
N ASN A 50 11.25 0.30 -24.04
CA ASN A 50 12.20 -0.80 -23.90
C ASN A 50 11.83 -2.04 -24.74
N ARG A 51 11.10 -1.90 -25.85
CA ARG A 51 10.58 -3.02 -26.66
C ARG A 51 11.64 -4.07 -27.01
N LYS A 52 12.88 -3.64 -27.29
CA LYS A 52 14.00 -4.55 -27.64
C LYS A 52 14.63 -5.26 -26.42
N ASN A 53 14.48 -4.73 -25.21
CA ASN A 53 15.18 -5.16 -23.99
C ASN A 53 14.22 -5.38 -22.81
N TRP A 54 13.02 -5.90 -23.06
CA TRP A 54 11.98 -6.07 -22.04
C TRP A 54 12.34 -7.07 -20.92
N LYS A 55 13.33 -7.95 -21.14
CA LYS A 55 13.81 -8.94 -20.16
C LYS A 55 14.64 -8.33 -19.01
N ARG A 56 14.82 -7.01 -18.97
CA ARG A 56 15.54 -6.36 -17.86
C ARG A 56 14.78 -6.59 -16.55
N PRO A 57 15.44 -7.04 -15.47
CA PRO A 57 14.79 -7.34 -14.19
C PRO A 57 13.89 -6.21 -13.67
N VAL A 58 14.32 -4.96 -13.85
CA VAL A 58 13.55 -3.76 -13.49
C VAL A 58 12.18 -3.71 -14.15
N ILE A 59 12.09 -4.05 -15.45
CA ILE A 59 10.84 -4.00 -16.21
C ILE A 59 9.90 -5.11 -15.72
N ILE A 60 10.45 -6.30 -15.46
CA ILE A 60 9.69 -7.44 -14.94
C ILE A 60 9.09 -7.11 -13.57
N ILE A 61 9.86 -6.49 -12.68
CA ILE A 61 9.38 -6.07 -11.35
C ILE A 61 8.24 -5.05 -11.47
N LEU A 62 8.36 -4.07 -12.37
CA LEU A 62 7.31 -3.07 -12.58
C LEU A 62 6.02 -3.67 -13.14
N ILE A 63 6.13 -4.61 -14.09
CA ILE A 63 4.98 -5.36 -14.62
C ILE A 63 4.31 -6.16 -13.50
N LEU A 64 5.11 -6.86 -12.68
CA LEU A 64 4.59 -7.69 -11.59
C LEU A 64 3.92 -6.82 -10.51
N HIS A 65 4.52 -5.70 -10.14
CA HIS A 65 3.94 -4.73 -9.21
C HIS A 65 2.57 -4.24 -9.69
N TRP A 66 2.48 -3.76 -10.95
CA TRP A 66 1.21 -3.32 -11.55
C TRP A 66 0.17 -4.45 -11.56
N LEU A 67 0.54 -5.63 -12.04
CA LEU A 67 -0.36 -6.77 -12.16
C LEU A 67 -0.95 -7.15 -10.79
N LEU A 68 -0.10 -7.27 -9.76
CA LEU A 68 -0.56 -7.60 -8.40
C LEU A 68 -1.45 -6.49 -7.83
N ARG A 69 -1.12 -5.22 -8.06
CA ARG A 69 -1.96 -4.10 -7.61
C ARG A 69 -3.34 -4.14 -8.25
N ALA A 70 -3.40 -4.35 -9.56
CA ALA A 70 -4.65 -4.42 -10.28
C ALA A 70 -5.50 -5.67 -9.97
N ILE A 71 -4.87 -6.81 -9.66
CA ILE A 71 -5.58 -7.99 -9.12
C ILE A 71 -6.20 -7.67 -7.76
N GLY A 72 -5.48 -6.95 -6.88
CA GLY A 72 -6.03 -6.45 -5.62
C GLY A 72 -7.28 -5.59 -5.83
N ASP A 73 -7.22 -4.64 -6.79
CA ASP A 73 -8.36 -3.79 -7.15
C ASP A 73 -9.54 -4.60 -7.71
N ALA A 74 -9.26 -5.60 -8.55
CA ALA A 74 -10.28 -6.51 -9.09
C ALA A 74 -10.98 -7.32 -7.98
N LEU A 75 -10.20 -7.89 -7.06
CA LEU A 75 -10.72 -8.67 -5.94
C LEU A 75 -11.53 -7.82 -4.96
N ARG A 76 -11.11 -6.57 -4.75
CA ARG A 76 -11.83 -5.59 -3.96
C ARG A 76 -13.25 -5.39 -4.49
N GLU A 77 -13.39 -5.16 -5.80
CA GLU A 77 -14.70 -5.02 -6.45
C GLU A 77 -15.47 -6.35 -6.50
N ALA A 78 -14.78 -7.47 -6.68
CA ALA A 78 -15.40 -8.80 -6.63
C ALA A 78 -16.03 -9.12 -5.27
N GLY A 79 -15.44 -8.63 -4.17
CA GLY A 79 -16.02 -8.73 -2.84
C GLY A 79 -17.40 -8.09 -2.75
N GLU A 80 -17.66 -7.01 -3.48
CA GLU A 80 -18.96 -6.33 -3.47
C GLU A 80 -20.06 -7.08 -4.25
N LEU A 81 -19.71 -8.09 -5.05
CA LEU A 81 -20.68 -8.97 -5.72
C LEU A 81 -21.28 -10.03 -4.79
N LEU A 82 -20.65 -10.31 -3.65
CA LEU A 82 -21.13 -11.32 -2.72
C LEU A 82 -22.44 -10.87 -2.03
N PRO A 83 -23.33 -11.77 -1.63
CA PRO A 83 -24.63 -11.38 -1.07
C PRO A 83 -24.51 -10.62 0.27
N ILE A 84 -25.41 -9.66 0.48
CA ILE A 84 -25.61 -8.95 1.76
C ILE A 84 -26.84 -9.56 2.44
N PRO A 85 -26.74 -9.99 3.71
CA PRO A 85 -27.90 -10.42 4.48
C PRO A 85 -28.90 -9.26 4.63
N LYS A 86 -30.17 -9.47 4.26
CA LYS A 86 -31.21 -8.43 4.34
C LYS A 86 -31.67 -8.16 5.77
N ASP A 87 -31.41 -9.09 6.69
CA ASP A 87 -32.15 -9.19 7.95
C ASP A 87 -31.35 -8.71 9.17
N LYS A 88 -30.11 -8.24 8.97
CA LYS A 88 -29.20 -7.87 10.07
C LYS A 88 -28.60 -6.50 9.86
N ARG A 89 -28.59 -5.69 10.93
CA ARG A 89 -27.76 -4.48 11.01
C ARG A 89 -26.30 -4.94 11.11
N THR A 90 -25.66 -5.16 9.96
CA THR A 90 -24.26 -5.53 9.89
C THR A 90 -23.39 -4.32 9.59
N LEU A 91 -22.19 -4.29 10.17
CA LEU A 91 -21.16 -3.33 9.76
C LEU A 91 -20.53 -3.79 8.46
N TRP A 92 -20.20 -2.86 7.57
CA TRP A 92 -19.42 -3.16 6.37
C TRP A 92 -18.12 -3.89 6.78
N PRO A 93 -17.71 -4.98 6.10
CA PRO A 93 -18.20 -5.52 4.83
C PRO A 93 -19.36 -6.53 4.94
N ASN A 94 -20.14 -6.52 6.01
CA ASN A 94 -21.38 -7.28 6.23
C ASN A 94 -21.21 -8.79 6.49
N THR A 95 -20.28 -9.45 5.81
CA THR A 95 -20.07 -10.91 5.95
C THR A 95 -18.58 -11.28 5.94
N ASN A 96 -18.26 -12.43 6.55
CA ASN A 96 -16.91 -12.99 6.51
C ASN A 96 -16.45 -13.29 5.08
N ALA A 97 -17.33 -13.74 4.19
CA ALA A 97 -16.99 -13.98 2.79
C ALA A 97 -16.55 -12.68 2.09
N ARG A 98 -17.31 -11.59 2.28
CA ARG A 98 -16.96 -10.26 1.76
C ARG A 98 -15.66 -9.73 2.33
N TRP A 99 -15.43 -9.92 3.63
CA TRP A 99 -14.16 -9.56 4.26
C TRP A 99 -12.98 -10.34 3.66
N ILE A 100 -13.10 -11.66 3.55
CA ILE A 100 -12.01 -12.51 3.06
C ILE A 100 -11.68 -12.14 1.62
N VAL A 101 -12.66 -12.12 0.72
CA VAL A 101 -12.41 -11.84 -0.70
C VAL A 101 -12.04 -10.37 -0.94
N GLY A 102 -12.88 -9.46 -0.44
CA GLY A 102 -12.78 -8.03 -0.75
C GLY A 102 -11.78 -7.25 0.10
N ASN A 103 -11.33 -7.77 1.25
CA ASN A 103 -10.27 -7.16 2.06
C ASN A 103 -9.04 -8.06 2.16
N ALA A 104 -9.15 -9.25 2.74
CA ALA A 104 -7.96 -10.03 3.14
C ALA A 104 -7.15 -10.48 1.92
N VAL A 105 -7.78 -11.12 0.94
CA VAL A 105 -7.12 -11.56 -0.29
C VAL A 105 -6.73 -10.36 -1.16
N ALA A 106 -7.58 -9.33 -1.27
CA ALA A 106 -7.23 -8.10 -1.97
C ALA A 106 -5.95 -7.44 -1.41
N HIS A 107 -5.84 -7.31 -0.08
CA HIS A 107 -4.65 -6.77 0.60
C HIS A 107 -3.43 -7.66 0.48
N LEU A 108 -3.58 -8.98 0.45
CA LEU A 108 -2.50 -9.90 0.11
C LEU A 108 -1.86 -9.52 -1.23
N PHE A 109 -2.67 -9.32 -2.28
CA PHE A 109 -2.17 -8.94 -3.60
C PHE A 109 -1.59 -7.51 -3.62
N TRP A 110 -2.25 -6.54 -3.00
CA TRP A 110 -1.75 -5.17 -2.91
C TRP A 110 -0.38 -5.10 -2.22
N LEU A 111 -0.25 -5.66 -1.01
CA LEU A 111 1.00 -5.64 -0.24
C LEU A 111 2.08 -6.50 -0.90
N SER A 112 1.72 -7.61 -1.53
CA SER A 112 2.68 -8.40 -2.33
C SER A 112 3.24 -7.58 -3.48
N GLY A 113 2.39 -6.84 -4.21
CA GLY A 113 2.83 -5.91 -5.25
C GLY A 113 3.82 -4.88 -4.70
N GLU A 114 3.51 -4.30 -3.54
CA GLU A 114 4.41 -3.35 -2.89
C GLU A 114 5.75 -3.98 -2.45
N ILE A 115 5.76 -5.23 -1.98
CA ILE A 115 7.00 -5.95 -1.64
C ILE A 115 7.90 -6.07 -2.89
N PHE A 116 7.34 -6.45 -4.04
CA PHE A 116 8.11 -6.47 -5.30
C PHE A 116 8.61 -5.07 -5.69
N GLY A 117 7.81 -4.03 -5.45
CA GLY A 117 8.19 -2.64 -5.67
C GLY A 117 9.41 -2.20 -4.85
N ASP A 118 9.54 -2.64 -3.60
CA ASP A 118 10.69 -2.27 -2.76
C ASP A 118 12.00 -2.89 -3.27
N TRP A 119 11.93 -4.13 -3.77
CA TRP A 119 13.10 -4.78 -4.38
C TRP A 119 13.65 -3.99 -5.57
N TYR A 120 12.80 -3.25 -6.29
CA TYR A 120 13.28 -2.34 -7.34
C TYR A 120 14.20 -1.25 -6.78
N LEU A 121 13.86 -0.64 -5.64
CA LEU A 121 14.67 0.42 -5.03
C LEU A 121 16.02 -0.13 -4.56
N TYR A 122 16.03 -1.32 -3.94
CA TYR A 122 17.27 -2.02 -3.58
C TYR A 122 18.15 -2.33 -4.81
N LEU A 123 17.58 -2.93 -5.86
CA LEU A 123 18.32 -3.28 -7.07
C LEU A 123 18.90 -2.06 -7.77
N ARG A 124 18.17 -0.94 -7.76
CA ARG A 124 18.66 0.33 -8.30
C ARG A 124 19.84 0.86 -7.49
N THR A 125 19.77 0.83 -6.17
CA THR A 125 20.89 1.24 -5.30
C THR A 125 22.12 0.35 -5.52
N LYS A 126 21.92 -0.97 -5.60
CA LYS A 126 22.98 -1.94 -5.89
C LYS A 126 23.67 -1.70 -7.24
N ALA A 127 22.94 -1.20 -8.25
CA ALA A 127 23.51 -0.89 -9.56
C ALA A 127 24.33 0.42 -9.59
N VAL A 128 24.12 1.32 -8.64
CA VAL A 128 24.75 2.66 -8.63
C VAL A 128 25.89 2.76 -7.61
N THR A 129 25.71 2.16 -6.44
CA THR A 129 26.64 2.19 -5.31
C THR A 129 27.71 1.12 -5.46
N ILE A 130 28.98 1.44 -5.17
CA ILE A 130 30.10 0.48 -5.21
C ILE A 130 30.38 -0.08 -3.81
N ASN A 131 30.13 0.72 -2.76
CA ASN A 131 30.36 0.34 -1.37
C ASN A 131 29.42 -0.79 -0.91
N THR A 132 29.99 -1.98 -0.70
CA THR A 132 29.27 -3.19 -0.31
C THR A 132 28.63 -3.09 1.08
N VAL A 133 29.26 -2.38 2.02
CA VAL A 133 28.73 -2.18 3.38
C VAL A 133 27.42 -1.40 3.33
N LYS A 134 27.36 -0.31 2.55
CA LYS A 134 26.14 0.50 2.38
C LYS A 134 25.03 -0.30 1.69
N ILE A 135 25.38 -1.09 0.68
CA ILE A 135 24.41 -1.97 0.00
C ILE A 135 23.84 -3.00 0.98
N ASN A 136 24.67 -3.58 1.84
CA ASN A 136 24.23 -4.54 2.85
C ASN A 136 23.28 -3.90 3.87
N ILE A 137 23.56 -2.67 4.32
CA ILE A 137 22.63 -1.92 5.19
C ILE A 137 21.27 -1.76 4.51
N VAL A 138 21.24 -1.28 3.26
CA VAL A 138 19.99 -1.12 2.49
C VAL A 138 19.27 -2.46 2.31
N PHE A 139 20.01 -3.55 2.10
CA PHE A 139 19.45 -4.90 2.01
C PHE A 139 18.75 -5.33 3.30
N TYR A 140 19.40 -5.18 4.45
CA TYR A 140 18.79 -5.51 5.73
C TYR A 140 17.56 -4.64 6.03
N CYS A 141 17.62 -3.34 5.78
CA CYS A 141 16.46 -2.46 5.92
C CYS A 141 15.30 -2.86 5.00
N CYS A 142 15.59 -3.27 3.75
CA CYS A 142 14.59 -3.79 2.80
C CYS A 142 13.91 -5.05 3.34
N ILE A 143 14.67 -5.99 3.91
CA ILE A 143 14.11 -7.21 4.52
C ILE A 143 13.20 -6.86 5.68
N ILE A 144 13.66 -6.03 6.63
CA ILE A 144 12.87 -5.64 7.80
C ILE A 144 11.57 -4.94 7.36
N TYR A 145 11.66 -4.05 6.38
CA TYR A 145 10.49 -3.36 5.84
C TYR A 145 9.48 -4.32 5.20
N ASN A 146 9.95 -5.29 4.41
CA ASN A 146 9.09 -6.32 3.84
C ASN A 146 8.47 -7.24 4.90
N LEU A 147 9.18 -7.55 6.00
CA LEU A 147 8.62 -8.33 7.11
C LEU A 147 7.44 -7.62 7.78
N VAL A 148 7.49 -6.28 7.89
CA VAL A 148 6.34 -5.50 8.40
C VAL A 148 5.14 -5.60 7.45
N LYS A 149 5.36 -5.60 6.13
CA LYS A 149 4.28 -5.83 5.14
C LYS A 149 3.68 -7.22 5.27
N PHE A 150 4.49 -8.26 5.49
CA PHE A 150 4.00 -9.60 5.78
C PHE A 150 3.16 -9.66 7.06
N ALA A 151 3.57 -8.97 8.13
CA ALA A 151 2.75 -8.83 9.33
C ALA A 151 1.42 -8.11 9.03
N GLY A 152 1.43 -7.10 8.15
CA GLY A 152 0.23 -6.46 7.63
C GLY A 152 -0.73 -7.42 6.94
N ILE A 153 -0.21 -8.28 6.05
CA ILE A 153 -1.00 -9.33 5.39
C ILE A 153 -1.60 -10.28 6.45
N ALA A 154 -0.77 -10.78 7.37
CA ALA A 154 -1.21 -11.71 8.41
C ALA A 154 -2.33 -11.14 9.29
N SER A 155 -2.30 -9.84 9.58
CA SER A 155 -3.30 -9.17 10.43
C SER A 155 -4.74 -9.29 9.90
N TYR A 156 -4.94 -9.39 8.57
CA TYR A 156 -6.26 -9.59 7.97
C TYR A 156 -6.84 -11.00 8.22
N PHE A 157 -6.01 -11.97 8.57
CA PHE A 157 -6.40 -13.37 8.78
C PHE A 157 -6.45 -13.76 10.26
N ILE A 158 -5.69 -13.09 11.15
CA ILE A 158 -5.60 -13.44 12.59
C ILE A 158 -6.95 -13.41 13.30
N TYR A 159 -7.83 -12.47 12.95
CA TYR A 159 -9.10 -12.26 13.64
C TYR A 159 -10.30 -12.95 12.97
N LEU A 160 -10.07 -13.88 12.05
CA LEU A 160 -11.15 -14.64 11.42
C LEU A 160 -11.65 -15.78 12.33
N PRO A 161 -12.98 -16.03 12.39
CA PRO A 161 -14.07 -15.26 11.78
C PRO A 161 -14.38 -13.98 12.58
N LEU A 162 -14.61 -12.88 11.86
CA LEU A 162 -15.04 -11.62 12.45
C LEU A 162 -16.56 -11.62 12.66
N ASP A 163 -16.99 -11.04 13.79
CA ASP A 163 -18.40 -10.76 14.05
C ASP A 163 -18.76 -9.37 13.53
N PHE A 164 -19.48 -9.33 12.41
CA PHE A 164 -19.96 -8.10 11.78
C PHE A 164 -21.32 -7.64 12.30
N ASN A 165 -21.93 -8.35 13.26
CA ASN A 165 -23.22 -7.93 13.82
C ASN A 165 -23.03 -6.68 14.68
N GLN A 166 -23.79 -5.62 14.41
CA GLN A 166 -23.72 -4.38 15.21
C GLN A 166 -24.18 -4.58 16.65
N VAL A 167 -25.04 -5.57 16.89
CA VAL A 167 -25.71 -5.79 18.17
C VAL A 167 -25.57 -7.26 18.56
N ASN A 168 -25.05 -7.51 19.76
CA ASN A 168 -24.99 -8.86 20.34
C ASN A 168 -26.39 -9.34 20.74
N LYS A 169 -26.56 -10.63 21.05
CA LYS A 169 -27.80 -11.27 21.55
C LYS A 169 -28.44 -10.55 22.74
N TYR A 170 -27.69 -9.72 23.45
CA TYR A 170 -28.11 -8.95 24.63
C TYR A 170 -28.41 -7.46 24.33
N GLY A 171 -28.50 -7.06 23.06
CA GLY A 171 -28.79 -5.66 22.70
C GLY A 171 -27.59 -4.70 22.82
N ARG A 172 -26.40 -5.20 23.17
CA ARG A 172 -25.19 -4.38 23.32
C ARG A 172 -24.44 -4.24 22.01
N GLN A 173 -23.93 -3.05 21.73
CA GLN A 173 -23.16 -2.78 20.54
C GLN A 173 -21.85 -3.58 20.56
N GLN A 174 -21.62 -4.44 19.57
CA GLN A 174 -20.46 -5.32 19.52
C GLN A 174 -19.42 -4.78 18.54
N ASN A 175 -18.19 -4.62 19.02
CA ASN A 175 -17.10 -4.02 18.25
C ASN A 175 -16.09 -5.09 17.82
N GLY A 176 -16.55 -6.09 17.09
CA GLY A 176 -15.68 -7.16 16.55
C GLY A 176 -14.52 -6.63 15.71
N LEU A 177 -14.71 -5.48 15.04
CA LEU A 177 -13.69 -4.85 14.20
C LEU A 177 -12.70 -3.97 14.97
N GLN A 178 -13.00 -3.57 16.21
CA GLN A 178 -12.17 -2.58 16.91
C GLN A 178 -10.76 -3.11 17.22
N LEU A 179 -10.65 -4.40 17.57
CA LEU A 179 -9.35 -5.02 17.81
C LEU A 179 -8.54 -5.12 16.51
N PHE A 180 -9.20 -5.46 15.40
CA PHE A 180 -8.58 -5.42 14.08
C PHE A 180 -8.10 -4.01 13.74
N ASP A 181 -8.92 -2.98 13.95
CA ASP A 181 -8.56 -1.60 13.65
C ASP A 181 -7.33 -1.15 14.44
N ILE A 182 -7.27 -1.44 15.75
CA ILE A 182 -6.11 -1.12 16.59
C ILE A 182 -4.85 -1.82 16.06
N THR A 183 -4.94 -3.11 15.77
CA THR A 183 -3.80 -3.90 15.25
C THR A 183 -3.35 -3.38 13.88
N TRP A 184 -4.29 -3.12 12.98
CA TRP A 184 -4.02 -2.59 11.65
C TRP A 184 -3.35 -1.22 11.72
N TRP A 185 -3.91 -0.27 12.46
CA TRP A 185 -3.32 1.07 12.60
C TRP A 185 -1.98 1.06 13.31
N THR A 186 -1.77 0.15 14.26
CA THR A 186 -0.46 -0.07 14.89
C THR A 186 0.56 -0.56 13.87
N ILE A 187 0.20 -1.55 13.03
CA ILE A 187 1.06 -2.03 11.95
C ILE A 187 1.34 -0.91 10.95
N VAL A 188 0.35 -0.10 10.58
CA VAL A 188 0.53 1.05 9.69
C VAL A 188 1.48 2.09 10.30
N ALA A 189 1.45 2.32 11.61
CA ALA A 189 2.42 3.19 12.27
C ALA A 189 3.85 2.62 12.21
N VAL A 190 4.02 1.34 12.55
CA VAL A 190 5.32 0.65 12.44
C VAL A 190 5.83 0.66 11.01
N TYR A 191 4.95 0.44 10.04
CA TYR A 191 5.22 0.50 8.61
C TYR A 191 5.83 1.83 8.18
N HIS A 192 5.28 2.96 8.62
CA HIS A 192 5.82 4.28 8.29
C HIS A 192 7.17 4.55 8.96
N ILE A 193 7.37 4.10 10.21
CA ILE A 193 8.65 4.26 10.92
C ILE A 193 9.75 3.46 10.21
N VAL A 194 9.49 2.19 9.92
CA VAL A 194 10.46 1.31 9.25
C VAL A 194 10.69 1.77 7.79
N GLY A 195 9.64 2.20 7.10
CA GLY A 195 9.74 2.77 5.75
C GLY A 195 10.60 4.02 5.71
N PHE A 196 10.47 4.92 6.69
CA PHE A 196 11.33 6.10 6.81
C PHE A 196 12.81 5.71 6.98
N VAL A 197 13.11 4.73 7.84
CA VAL A 197 14.48 4.23 8.03
C VAL A 197 15.02 3.61 6.74
N TYR A 198 14.19 2.86 6.03
CA TYR A 198 14.56 2.27 4.74
C TYR A 198 14.87 3.34 3.68
N ASP A 199 13.98 4.32 3.48
CA ASP A 199 14.19 5.43 2.54
C ASP A 199 15.45 6.24 2.91
N PHE A 200 15.66 6.52 4.19
CA PHE A 200 16.88 7.19 4.66
C PHE A 200 18.13 6.39 4.34
N SER A 201 18.12 5.06 4.54
CA SER A 201 19.25 4.19 4.22
C SER A 201 19.59 4.22 2.73
N VAL A 202 18.57 4.18 1.86
CA VAL A 202 18.71 4.27 0.40
C VAL A 202 19.28 5.62 0.00
N MET A 203 18.71 6.70 0.53
CA MET A 203 19.15 8.07 0.25
C MET A 203 20.61 8.26 0.66
N HIS A 204 21.01 7.79 1.84
CA HIS A 204 22.39 7.85 2.30
C HIS A 204 23.34 7.07 1.37
N ALA A 205 22.94 5.87 0.93
CA ALA A 205 23.73 5.05 0.01
C ALA A 205 23.88 5.68 -1.39
N LEU A 206 22.83 6.34 -1.89
CA LEU A 206 22.85 7.00 -3.19
C LEU A 206 23.63 8.32 -3.17
N THR A 207 23.33 9.21 -2.21
CA THR A 207 23.91 10.57 -2.14
C THR A 207 25.43 10.54 -2.03
N THR A 208 25.98 9.69 -1.17
CA THR A 208 27.43 9.62 -0.94
C THR A 208 28.24 9.25 -2.19
N GLU A 209 27.71 8.39 -3.05
CA GLU A 209 28.37 7.97 -4.30
C GLU A 209 28.05 8.90 -5.47
N LEU A 210 26.83 9.43 -5.52
CA LEU A 210 26.42 10.39 -6.55
C LEU A 210 27.17 11.71 -6.41
N PHE A 211 27.37 12.25 -5.21
CA PHE A 211 28.14 13.48 -5.04
C PHE A 211 29.61 13.31 -5.43
N SER A 212 30.18 12.12 -5.19
CA SER A 212 31.52 11.78 -5.68
C SER A 212 31.57 11.83 -7.22
N LYS A 213 30.65 11.13 -7.88
CA LYS A 213 30.56 11.12 -9.35
C LYS A 213 30.20 12.49 -9.93
N LEU A 214 29.32 13.26 -9.29
CA LEU A 214 28.87 14.56 -9.79
C LEU A 214 30.00 15.60 -9.69
N LYS A 215 30.89 15.50 -8.69
CA LYS A 215 32.12 16.29 -8.61
C LYS A 215 33.08 15.94 -9.76
N GLU A 216 33.16 14.68 -10.15
CA GLU A 216 33.92 14.22 -11.32
C GLU A 216 33.33 14.74 -12.64
N TYR A 217 32.00 14.65 -12.81
CA TYR A 217 31.26 15.10 -14.00
C TYR A 217 31.16 16.62 -14.16
N LYS A 218 31.20 17.42 -13.08
CA LYS A 218 31.25 18.91 -13.19
C LYS A 218 32.46 19.39 -13.99
N THR A 219 33.51 18.58 -14.09
CA THR A 219 34.69 18.81 -14.92
C THR A 219 34.42 18.59 -16.41
N PHE A 220 33.40 17.78 -16.75
CA PHE A 220 32.98 17.45 -18.12
C PHE A 220 31.57 17.99 -18.38
N SER A 221 31.48 19.30 -18.56
CA SER A 221 30.24 20.04 -18.86
C SER A 221 29.54 19.56 -20.13
N LYS A 222 28.56 18.66 -20.01
CA LYS A 222 27.42 18.52 -20.92
C LYS A 222 26.18 18.07 -20.14
N ASN A 223 25.17 18.94 -20.08
CA ASN A 223 23.87 18.68 -19.44
C ASN A 223 23.05 17.66 -20.26
N THR A 224 23.24 16.37 -20.00
CA THR A 224 22.51 15.30 -20.70
C THR A 224 21.11 15.10 -20.11
N PHE A 225 20.14 14.70 -20.95
CA PHE A 225 18.80 14.29 -20.49
C PHE A 225 18.84 13.21 -19.39
N MET A 226 19.82 12.32 -19.45
CA MET A 226 20.04 11.27 -18.45
C MET A 226 20.27 11.84 -17.04
N ASP A 227 20.95 12.97 -16.93
CA ASP A 227 21.27 13.59 -15.63
C ASP A 227 20.02 14.24 -15.02
N LYS A 228 19.17 14.85 -15.86
CA LYS A 228 17.85 15.34 -15.46
C LYS A 228 16.95 14.20 -14.96
N PHE A 229 16.98 13.05 -15.63
CA PHE A 229 16.18 11.88 -15.23
C PHE A 229 16.64 11.29 -13.89
N LYS A 230 17.96 11.23 -13.64
CA LYS A 230 18.51 10.82 -12.33
C LYS A 230 18.04 11.77 -11.22
N GLN A 231 18.14 13.07 -11.46
CA GLN A 231 17.68 14.10 -10.52
C GLN A 231 16.19 13.98 -10.19
N ILE A 232 15.33 13.73 -11.19
CA ILE A 232 13.88 13.50 -10.96
C ILE A 232 13.65 12.29 -10.05
N SER A 233 14.43 11.23 -10.24
CA SER A 233 14.24 10.02 -9.44
C SER A 233 14.82 10.13 -8.02
N GLU A 234 15.76 11.03 -7.76
CA GLU A 234 16.22 11.38 -6.40
C GLU A 234 15.22 12.30 -5.70
N LEU A 235 14.72 13.32 -6.40
CA LEU A 235 13.68 14.22 -5.91
C LEU A 235 12.47 13.45 -5.37
N ARG A 236 12.10 12.35 -6.03
CA ARG A 236 11.02 11.47 -5.56
C ARG A 236 11.26 10.94 -4.14
N ILE A 237 12.48 10.47 -3.83
CA ILE A 237 12.81 9.92 -2.51
C ILE A 237 12.78 11.03 -1.45
N PHE A 238 13.28 12.23 -1.77
CA PHE A 238 13.17 13.38 -0.87
C PHE A 238 11.71 13.76 -0.58
N VAL A 239 10.86 13.76 -1.61
CA VAL A 239 9.44 14.07 -1.47
C VAL A 239 8.73 13.01 -0.62
N THR A 240 9.01 11.71 -0.80
CA THR A 240 8.40 10.64 0.01
C THR A 240 8.84 10.70 1.47
N MET A 241 10.11 11.00 1.73
CA MET A 241 10.62 11.19 3.10
C MET A 241 9.99 12.40 3.78
N GLY A 242 9.90 13.54 3.07
CA GLY A 242 9.25 14.74 3.59
C GLY A 242 7.77 14.52 3.91
N ALA A 243 7.04 13.85 3.01
CA ALA A 243 5.65 13.46 3.25
C ALA A 243 5.52 12.57 4.50
N THR A 244 6.41 11.57 4.66
CA THR A 244 6.39 10.67 5.82
C THR A 244 6.59 11.41 7.14
N ILE A 245 7.53 12.35 7.21
CA ILE A 245 7.76 13.17 8.42
C ILE A 245 6.50 13.98 8.77
N ILE A 246 5.81 14.52 7.77
CA ILE A 246 4.59 15.31 7.97
C ILE A 246 3.43 14.43 8.42
N PHE A 247 3.24 13.25 7.83
CA PHE A 247 2.10 12.37 8.12
C PHE A 247 2.25 11.52 9.39
N LEU A 248 3.48 11.18 9.79
CA LEU A 248 3.73 10.29 10.93
C LEU A 248 3.10 10.78 12.25
N PRO A 249 3.18 12.08 12.64
CA PRO A 249 2.51 12.57 13.85
C PRO A 249 1.00 12.35 13.84
N PHE A 250 0.34 12.52 12.70
CA PHE A 250 -1.11 12.31 12.57
C PHE A 250 -1.49 10.84 12.79
N ILE A 251 -0.69 9.91 12.25
CA ILE A 251 -0.92 8.47 12.44
C ILE A 251 -0.77 8.08 13.91
N ILE A 252 0.25 8.61 14.60
CA ILE A 252 0.46 8.34 16.03
C ILE A 252 -0.73 8.83 16.87
N VAL A 253 -1.26 10.02 16.57
CA VAL A 253 -2.45 10.55 17.25
C VAL A 253 -3.67 9.66 17.02
N ILE A 254 -3.90 9.17 15.80
CA ILE A 254 -5.00 8.25 15.49
C ILE A 254 -4.89 6.97 16.32
N VAL A 255 -3.70 6.34 16.36
CA VAL A 255 -3.47 5.12 17.15
C VAL A 255 -3.75 5.37 18.63
N PHE A 256 -3.29 6.49 19.18
CA PHE A 256 -3.53 6.86 20.57
C PHE A 256 -5.01 7.03 20.89
N ILE A 257 -5.78 7.70 20.00
CA ILE A 257 -7.22 7.85 20.14
C ILE A 257 -7.92 6.48 20.16
N LEU A 258 -7.57 5.59 19.24
CA LEU A 258 -8.17 4.25 19.14
C LEU A 258 -7.90 3.40 20.39
N ILE A 259 -6.67 3.43 20.91
CA ILE A 259 -6.32 2.73 22.16
C ILE A 259 -7.11 3.28 23.35
N ASN A 260 -7.26 4.60 23.45
CA ASN A 260 -8.03 5.21 24.54
C ASN A 260 -9.52 4.90 24.45
N GLN A 261 -10.09 4.87 23.24
CA GLN A 261 -11.49 4.45 23.02
C GLN A 261 -11.70 2.98 23.40
N TYR A 262 -10.69 2.13 23.19
CA TYR A 262 -10.75 0.72 23.61
C TYR A 262 -10.71 0.56 25.13
N LYS A 263 -9.83 1.29 25.82
CA LYS A 263 -9.71 1.24 27.29
C LYS A 263 -10.90 1.78 28.06
N ARG A 264 -11.70 2.68 27.47
CA ARG A 264 -12.86 3.30 28.13
C ARG A 264 -14.11 2.39 28.14
N LYS A 265 -14.07 1.25 27.48
CA LYS A 265 -15.14 0.24 27.50
C LYS A 265 -14.84 -0.84 28.51
#